data_AF-A0A842TAK7-F1
#
_entry.id   AF-A0A842TAK7-F1
#
_cell.length_a   1.000
_cell.length_b   1.000
_cell.length_c   1.000
_cell.angle_alpha   90.00
_cell.angle_beta   90.00
_cell.angle_gamma   90.00
#
_symmetry.space_group_name_H-M   'P 1'
#
loop_
_entity.id
_entity.type
_entity.pdbx_description
1 polymer ?
#
loop_
_entity_poly.entity_id
_entity_poly.type
_entity_poly.pdbx_seq_one_letter_code
_entity_poly.pdbx_strand_id
1 'polypeptide(L)'
;MLNLMKQRIEMIENYKKYLKKIHNDTQSVLECSNVDVFGSLIRDELVVASDIDILIITEVPQNQYITRRNHSKDRRRSWSTFISFVP
;
A
#
# COMPACT_ATOMS: atom_id res chain seq x y z
N MET A 1 18.61 -18.67 7.82
CA MET A 1 17.59 -18.94 6.79
C MET A 1 16.27 -19.45 7.40
N LEU A 2 16.29 -20.58 8.12
CA LEU A 2 15.08 -21.19 8.72
C LEU A 2 14.27 -20.25 9.63
N ASN A 3 14.92 -19.45 10.49
CA ASN A 3 14.19 -18.52 11.36
C ASN A 3 13.47 -17.41 10.59
N LEU A 4 14.06 -16.88 9.52
CA LEU A 4 13.44 -15.86 8.68
C LEU A 4 12.22 -16.43 7.94
N MET A 5 12.31 -17.67 7.46
CA MET A 5 11.18 -18.36 6.84
C MET A 5 10.03 -18.58 7.83
N LYS A 6 10.34 -19.01 9.06
CA LYS A 6 9.33 -19.15 10.13
C LYS A 6 8.65 -17.82 10.44
N GLN A 7 9.41 -16.74 10.57
CA GLN A 7 8.89 -15.40 10.82
C GLN A 7 7.99 -14.90 9.67
N ARG A 8 8.36 -15.18 8.42
CA ARG A 8 7.52 -14.82 7.25
C ARG A 8 6.22 -15.60 7.21
N ILE A 9 6.26 -16.91 7.49
CA ILE A 9 5.05 -17.74 7.58
C ILE A 9 4.15 -17.21 8.69
N GLU A 10 4.69 -16.95 9.88
CA GLU A 10 3.94 -16.39 11.00
C GLU A 10 3.32 -15.03 10.64
N MET A 11 4.06 -14.18 9.91
CA MET A 11 3.56 -12.89 9.43
C MET A 11 2.38 -13.07 8.46
N ILE A 12 2.50 -13.97 7.49
CA ILE A 12 1.45 -14.28 6.51
C ILE A 12 0.23 -14.88 7.20
N GLU A 13 0.41 -15.84 8.11
CA GLU A 13 -0.70 -16.46 8.84
C GLU A 13 -1.45 -15.45 9.73
N ASN A 14 -0.71 -14.52 10.33
CA ASN A 14 -1.26 -13.51 11.22
C ASN A 14 -1.50 -12.15 10.54
N TYR A 15 -1.50 -12.09 9.20
CA TYR A 15 -1.54 -10.83 8.45
C TYR A 15 -2.72 -9.93 8.85
N LYS A 16 -3.89 -10.51 9.14
CA LYS A 16 -5.10 -9.77 9.58
C LYS A 16 -4.86 -8.99 10.88
N LYS A 17 -4.08 -9.54 11.81
CA LYS A 17 -3.72 -8.86 13.07
C LYS A 17 -2.83 -7.65 12.80
N TYR A 18 -1.85 -7.81 11.92
CA TYR A 18 -0.94 -6.72 11.54
C TYR A 18 -1.68 -5.64 10.74
N LEU A 19 -2.57 -6.02 9.82
CA LEU A 19 -3.40 -5.08 9.08
C LEU A 19 -4.31 -4.25 9.97
N LYS A 20 -4.94 -4.86 10.97
CA LYS A 20 -5.75 -4.11 11.94
C LYS A 20 -4.91 -3.05 12.65
N LYS A 21 -3.68 -3.40 13.04
CA LYS A 21 -2.75 -2.44 13.66
C LYS A 21 -2.36 -1.34 12.67
N ILE A 22 -1.96 -1.69 11.45
CA ILE A 22 -1.59 -0.74 10.40
C ILE A 22 -2.76 0.21 10.10
N HIS A 23 -3.97 -0.31 9.98
CA HIS A 23 -5.18 0.49 9.78
C HIS A 23 -5.40 1.51 10.89
N ASN A 24 -5.33 1.08 12.16
CA ASN A 24 -5.48 1.99 13.31
C ASN A 24 -4.38 3.06 13.35
N ASP A 25 -3.14 2.64 13.14
CA ASP A 25 -1.99 3.56 13.14
C ASP A 25 -2.10 4.55 11.96
N THR A 26 -2.56 4.09 10.79
CA THR A 26 -2.79 4.93 9.61
C THR A 26 -3.90 5.94 9.86
N GLN A 27 -5.05 5.52 10.39
CA GLN A 27 -6.15 6.43 10.73
C GLN A 27 -5.78 7.46 11.79
N SER A 28 -4.85 7.13 12.70
CA SER A 28 -4.35 8.09 13.69
C SER A 28 -3.50 9.22 13.11
N VAL A 29 -2.94 9.01 11.91
CA VAL A 29 -2.08 9.98 11.19
C VAL A 29 -2.83 10.63 10.03
N LEU A 30 -3.71 9.88 9.38
CA LEU A 30 -4.44 10.24 8.16
C LEU A 30 -5.94 10.04 8.40
N GLU A 31 -6.62 11.12 8.80
CA GLU A 31 -8.03 11.10 9.23
C GLU A 31 -8.99 10.48 8.20
N CYS A 32 -8.68 10.61 6.90
CA CYS A 32 -9.47 10.04 5.80
C CYS A 32 -8.63 9.05 4.99
N SER A 33 -8.32 7.90 5.58
CA SER A 33 -7.54 6.85 4.94
C SER A 33 -8.25 5.50 4.88
N ASN A 34 -8.13 4.83 3.72
CA ASN A 34 -8.50 3.44 3.50
C ASN A 34 -7.23 2.59 3.38
N VAL A 35 -7.27 1.38 3.95
CA VAL A 35 -6.14 0.43 3.91
C VAL A 35 -6.63 -0.88 3.30
N ASP A 36 -6.13 -1.18 2.11
CA ASP A 36 -6.47 -2.36 1.34
C ASP A 36 -5.27 -3.30 1.21
N VAL A 37 -5.56 -4.58 1.02
CA VAL A 37 -4.55 -5.62 0.75
C VAL A 37 -4.70 -6.06 -0.68
N PHE A 38 -3.59 -6.25 -1.37
CA PHE A 38 -3.59 -6.75 -2.73
C PHE A 38 -2.42 -7.73 -2.94
N GLY A 39 -2.15 -8.07 -4.20
CA GLY A 39 -1.01 -8.91 -4.55
C GLY A 39 -1.24 -10.40 -4.31
N SER A 40 -0.14 -11.14 -4.15
CA SER A 40 -0.14 -12.61 -4.15
C SER A 40 -0.96 -13.23 -3.01
N LEU A 41 -1.09 -12.51 -1.89
CA LEU A 41 -1.89 -12.95 -0.75
C LEU A 41 -3.38 -13.08 -1.08
N ILE A 42 -3.91 -12.18 -1.90
CA ILE A 42 -5.33 -12.19 -2.30
C ILE A 42 -5.58 -13.11 -3.51
N ARG A 43 -4.54 -13.43 -4.27
CA ARG A 43 -4.61 -14.29 -5.46
C ARG A 43 -4.34 -15.77 -5.17
N ASP A 44 -4.12 -16.14 -3.91
CA ASP A 44 -3.67 -17.47 -3.50
C ASP A 44 -2.37 -17.94 -4.20
N GLU A 45 -1.52 -17.00 -4.60
CA GLU A 45 -0.22 -17.24 -5.28
C GLU A 45 0.97 -17.10 -4.30
N LEU A 46 0.73 -17.38 -3.01
CA LEU A 46 1.74 -17.21 -1.96
C LEU A 46 2.88 -18.20 -2.12
N VAL A 47 4.11 -17.68 -2.12
CA VAL A 47 5.35 -18.44 -1.99
C VAL A 47 5.99 -18.15 -0.63
N VAL A 48 6.91 -18.99 -0.17
CA VAL A 48 7.64 -18.79 1.11
C VAL A 48 8.44 -17.48 1.12
N ALA A 49 8.71 -16.93 -0.06
CA ALA A 49 9.36 -15.64 -0.25
C ALA A 49 8.39 -14.45 -0.39
N SER A 50 7.07 -14.66 -0.33
CA SER A 50 6.08 -13.61 -0.50
C SER A 50 6.07 -12.64 0.67
N ASP A 51 5.82 -11.38 0.34
CA ASP A 51 5.54 -10.31 1.28
C ASP A 51 4.03 -9.99 1.25
N ILE A 52 3.58 -9.04 2.09
CA ILE A 52 2.19 -8.58 2.14
C ILE A 52 2.13 -7.19 1.48
N ASP A 53 1.44 -7.10 0.35
CA ASP A 53 1.25 -5.84 -0.36
C ASP A 53 0.06 -5.05 0.21
N ILE A 54 0.31 -3.83 0.67
CA ILE A 54 -0.67 -2.96 1.32
C ILE A 54 -0.80 -1.66 0.53
N LEU A 55 -2.03 -1.28 0.19
CA LEU A 55 -2.36 -0.01 -0.44
C LEU A 55 -3.03 0.90 0.59
N ILE A 56 -2.47 2.08 0.81
CA ILE A 56 -3.07 3.11 1.64
C ILE A 56 -3.53 4.24 0.74
N ILE A 57 -4.84 4.49 0.73
CA ILE A 57 -5.46 5.58 -0.04
C ILE A 57 -5.89 6.65 0.95
N THR A 58 -5.41 7.88 0.78
CA THR A 58 -5.76 9.01 1.63
C THR A 58 -5.89 10.28 0.80
N GLU A 59 -6.68 11.23 1.29
CA GLU A 59 -6.59 12.60 0.82
C GLU A 59 -5.29 13.23 1.34
N VAL A 60 -4.53 13.87 0.45
CA VAL A 60 -3.33 14.63 0.82
C VAL A 60 -3.64 16.11 0.59
N PRO A 61 -3.41 17.00 1.57
CA PRO A 61 -3.59 18.43 1.37
C PRO A 61 -2.69 18.89 0.22
N GLN A 62 -3.24 19.65 -0.75
CA GLN A 62 -2.51 20.14 -1.94
C GLN A 62 -1.20 20.89 -1.58
N ASN A 63 -1.12 21.41 -0.36
CA ASN A 63 0.00 22.20 0.14
C ASN A 63 1.16 21.36 0.71
N GLN A 64 1.01 20.04 0.77
CA GLN A 64 2.02 19.10 1.31
C GLN A 64 2.70 18.25 0.22
N TYR A 65 2.44 18.53 -1.06
CA TYR A 65 3.18 17.89 -2.16
C TYR A 65 4.65 18.35 -2.16
N ILE A 66 5.53 17.56 -1.52
CA ILE A 66 6.95 17.60 -1.83
C ILE A 66 7.15 16.80 -3.11
N THR A 67 6.97 17.45 -4.26
CA THR A 67 7.39 16.86 -5.53
C THR A 67 8.91 16.75 -5.49
N ARG A 68 9.46 15.55 -5.24
CA ARG A 68 10.83 15.25 -5.63
C ARG A 68 10.89 15.41 -7.14
N ARG A 69 11.29 16.59 -7.62
CA ARG A 69 11.62 16.82 -9.02
C ARG A 69 12.85 15.98 -9.33
N ASN A 70 12.62 14.74 -9.76
CA ASN A 70 13.64 14.00 -10.48
C ASN A 70 13.83 14.73 -11.82
N HIS A 71 15.02 15.30 -11.98
CA HIS A 71 15.45 15.93 -13.22
C HIS A 71 15.79 14.82 -14.23
N SER A 72 14.77 14.14 -14.73
CA SER A 72 14.89 13.17 -15.83
C SER A 72 13.68 13.31 -16.76
N LYS A 73 13.86 14.22 -17.73
CA LYS A 73 13.19 14.33 -19.04
C LYS A 73 11.72 13.90 -19.11
N ASP A 74 10.89 14.93 -19.07
CA ASP A 74 9.61 15.09 -19.79
C ASP A 74 9.25 13.96 -20.77
N ARG A 75 8.29 13.12 -20.38
CA ARG A 75 7.21 12.65 -21.26
C ARG A 75 5.89 12.86 -20.53
N ARG A 76 5.31 14.04 -20.70
CA ARG A 76 3.89 14.31 -20.43
C ARG A 76 3.00 13.16 -20.92
N ARG A 77 2.46 12.37 -19.99
CA ARG A 77 1.11 11.85 -20.10
C ARG A 77 0.29 12.52 -19.02
N SER A 78 -0.66 13.33 -19.45
CA SER A 78 -1.58 14.04 -18.58
C SER A 78 -2.39 13.04 -17.76
N TRP A 79 -2.24 13.08 -16.44
CA TRP A 79 -3.04 12.32 -15.49
C TRP A 79 -4.44 12.92 -15.28
N SER A 80 -4.84 13.92 -16.07
CA SER A 80 -6.16 14.56 -16.01
C SER A 80 -7.31 13.71 -16.57
N THR A 81 -7.07 12.46 -16.96
CA THR A 81 -8.08 11.62 -17.65
C THR A 81 -8.67 10.53 -16.76
N PHE A 82 -8.21 10.38 -15.51
CA PHE A 82 -8.67 9.29 -14.63
C PHE A 82 -9.68 9.70 -13.54
N ILE A 83 -10.09 10.98 -13.49
CA ILE A 83 -11.11 11.47 -12.54
C ILE A 83 -12.43 11.77 -13.27
N SER A 84 -12.87 10.85 -14.12
CA SER A 84 -14.23 10.89 -14.66
C SER A 84 -14.73 9.48 -14.91
N PHE A 85 -14.88 8.68 -13.84
CA PHE A 85 -15.88 7.62 -13.80
C PHE A 85 -16.02 7.11 -12.36
N VAL A 86 -16.87 7.77 -11.59
CA VAL A 86 -17.59 7.14 -10.48
C VAL A 86 -19.05 7.48 -10.75
N PRO A 87 -19.93 6.50 -11.05
CA PRO A 87 -21.35 6.73 -11.22
C PRO A 87 -22.02 7.16 -9.91
#